data_AF-A0A0D2H3N0-F1
#
_entry.id   AF-A0A0D2H3N0-F1
#
_cell.length_a   1.000
_cell.length_b   1.000
_cell.length_c   1.000
_cell.angle_alpha   90.00
_cell.angle_beta   90.00
_cell.angle_gamma   90.00
#
_symmetry.space_group_name_H-M   'P 1'
#
loop_
_entity.id
_entity.type
_entity.pdbx_description
1 polymer ?
#
loop_
_entity_poly.entity_id
_entity_poly.type
_entity_poly.pdbx_seq_one_letter_code
_entity_poly.pdbx_strand_id
1 'polypeptide(L)'
;MSAQLSSSLGLQLGRASRSIASSPLDQTFKRAAGMTVREAERRAAVAQENQAIARQLTRPWKAGDVYAPHDLSGAEARKWRVKHRPTTDAFDALSVNPLSLYKNFSVMSEYMTEMGRIRHSNSTGLRPVNQRKIAKAIRRAIALGLMPSIHKHPEIIKEEMQGRMLNTGRVR
;
A
#
# COMPACT_ATOMS: atom_id res chain seq x y z
N MET A 1 -72.75 -43.37 -35.17
CA MET A 1 -71.95 -42.97 -36.32
C MET A 1 -70.87 -42.03 -35.80
N SER A 2 -69.63 -42.49 -35.55
CA SER A 2 -68.51 -42.59 -36.52
C SER A 2 -68.25 -41.24 -37.23
N ALA A 3 -67.07 -40.65 -37.26
CA ALA A 3 -65.72 -41.20 -37.21
C ALA A 3 -64.70 -40.16 -36.71
N GLN A 4 -63.57 -40.64 -36.20
CA GLN A 4 -62.33 -39.89 -36.11
C GLN A 4 -61.84 -39.50 -37.50
N LEU A 5 -61.34 -38.27 -37.67
CA LEU A 5 -60.47 -37.91 -38.79
C LEU A 5 -59.38 -36.97 -38.27
N SER A 6 -58.19 -37.53 -38.09
CA SER A 6 -56.94 -36.82 -38.24
C SER A 6 -56.76 -36.41 -39.70
N SER A 7 -56.19 -35.23 -39.96
CA SER A 7 -55.36 -35.03 -41.14
C SER A 7 -54.35 -33.90 -40.93
N SER A 8 -53.11 -34.30 -41.04
CA SER A 8 -51.90 -33.52 -41.21
C SER A 8 -51.94 -32.74 -42.52
N LEU A 9 -51.53 -31.46 -42.50
CA LEU A 9 -50.81 -30.86 -43.62
C LEU A 9 -49.81 -29.84 -43.08
N GLY A 10 -48.52 -30.14 -43.29
CA GLY A 10 -47.42 -29.35 -42.77
C GLY A 10 -47.24 -28.03 -43.50
N LEU A 11 -46.78 -27.03 -42.74
CA LEU A 11 -45.97 -25.94 -43.26
C LEU A 11 -44.69 -25.92 -42.43
N GLN A 12 -43.65 -26.56 -42.99
CA GLN A 12 -42.27 -26.35 -42.57
C GLN A 12 -41.94 -24.86 -42.79
N LEU A 13 -42.05 -24.04 -41.74
CA LEU A 13 -41.29 -22.80 -41.72
C LEU A 13 -39.83 -23.19 -41.57
N GLY A 14 -39.12 -23.17 -42.69
CA GLY A 14 -37.67 -23.32 -42.71
C GLY A 14 -37.06 -22.42 -41.64
N ARG A 15 -36.37 -23.03 -40.68
CA ARG A 15 -35.40 -22.34 -39.84
C ARG A 15 -34.33 -21.85 -40.80
N ALA A 16 -34.53 -20.66 -41.37
CA ALA A 16 -33.46 -19.92 -41.98
C ALA A 16 -32.44 -19.69 -40.88
N SER A 17 -31.42 -20.55 -40.83
CA SER A 17 -30.14 -20.21 -40.24
C SER A 17 -29.59 -19.06 -41.07
N ARG A 18 -30.13 -17.84 -40.86
CA ARG A 18 -29.36 -16.64 -41.09
C ARG A 18 -28.22 -16.77 -40.10
N SER A 19 -27.11 -17.34 -40.57
CA SER A 19 -25.82 -16.94 -40.05
C SER A 19 -25.85 -15.42 -40.16
N ILE A 20 -25.98 -14.75 -39.03
CA ILE A 20 -25.76 -13.32 -38.96
C ILE A 20 -24.28 -13.19 -39.27
N ALA A 21 -23.96 -13.06 -40.56
CA ALA A 21 -22.62 -12.77 -41.01
C ALA A 21 -22.22 -11.49 -40.27
N SER A 22 -21.19 -11.57 -39.45
CA SER A 22 -20.65 -10.42 -38.73
C SER A 22 -20.46 -9.30 -39.74
N SER A 23 -21.18 -8.19 -39.58
CA SER A 23 -21.01 -7.06 -40.48
C SER A 23 -19.54 -6.60 -40.45
N PRO A 24 -18.98 -6.09 -41.56
CA PRO A 24 -17.61 -5.56 -41.57
C PRO A 24 -17.39 -4.50 -40.47
N LEU A 25 -18.44 -3.76 -40.12
CA LEU A 25 -18.45 -2.79 -39.02
C LEU A 25 -18.30 -3.47 -37.64
N ASP A 26 -18.96 -4.59 -37.39
CA ASP A 26 -18.84 -5.35 -36.13
C ASP A 26 -17.44 -5.98 -35.98
N GLN A 27 -16.78 -6.31 -37.11
CA GLN A 27 -15.38 -6.75 -37.12
C GLN A 27 -14.40 -5.60 -36.79
N THR A 28 -14.68 -4.37 -37.23
CA THR A 28 -13.84 -3.20 -36.90
C THR A 28 -13.92 -2.81 -35.42
N PHE A 29 -15.12 -2.85 -34.83
CA PHE A 29 -15.32 -2.50 -33.41
C PHE A 29 -14.64 -3.51 -32.47
N LYS A 30 -14.74 -4.81 -32.78
CA LYS A 30 -14.06 -5.89 -32.03
C LYS A 30 -12.53 -5.81 -32.14
N ARG A 31 -12.00 -5.40 -33.30
CA ARG A 31 -10.55 -5.16 -33.49
C ARG A 31 -10.08 -3.93 -32.71
N ALA A 32 -10.80 -2.82 -32.78
CA ALA A 32 -10.49 -1.61 -32.00
C ALA A 32 -10.54 -1.90 -30.49
N ALA A 33 -11.58 -2.58 -30.00
CA ALA A 33 -11.69 -3.01 -28.61
C ALA A 33 -10.53 -3.95 -28.20
N GLY A 34 -10.17 -4.93 -29.03
CA GLY A 34 -9.02 -5.81 -28.79
C GLY A 34 -7.66 -5.07 -28.78
N MET A 35 -7.50 -4.02 -29.60
CA MET A 35 -6.33 -3.14 -29.54
C MET A 35 -6.28 -2.36 -28.22
N THR A 36 -7.41 -1.82 -27.75
CA THR A 36 -7.45 -1.09 -26.46
C THR A 36 -7.11 -1.99 -25.26
N VAL A 37 -7.55 -3.25 -25.27
CA VAL A 37 -7.23 -4.23 -24.20
C VAL A 37 -5.75 -4.60 -24.25
N ARG A 38 -5.20 -4.92 -25.42
CA ARG A 38 -3.76 -5.20 -25.59
C ARG A 38 -2.88 -4.01 -25.23
N GLU A 39 -3.32 -2.80 -25.55
CA GLU A 39 -2.64 -1.57 -25.15
C GLU A 39 -2.67 -1.37 -23.63
N ALA A 40 -3.80 -1.67 -22.98
CA ALA A 40 -3.93 -1.61 -21.53
C ALA A 40 -3.02 -2.64 -20.83
N GLU A 41 -2.98 -3.88 -21.33
CA GLU A 41 -2.08 -4.93 -20.84
C GLU A 41 -0.61 -4.55 -21.01
N ARG A 42 -0.23 -4.01 -22.18
CA ARG A 42 1.14 -3.52 -22.41
C ARG A 42 1.50 -2.37 -21.47
N ARG A 43 0.58 -1.41 -21.26
CA ARG A 43 0.79 -0.31 -20.29
C ARG A 43 0.94 -0.85 -18.88
N ALA A 44 0.17 -1.86 -18.50
CA ALA A 44 0.28 -2.51 -17.19
C ALA A 44 1.62 -3.23 -17.03
N ALA A 45 2.09 -3.96 -18.05
CA ALA A 45 3.40 -4.61 -18.03
C ALA A 45 4.55 -3.60 -17.90
N VAL A 46 4.53 -2.52 -18.68
CA VAL A 46 5.52 -1.42 -18.57
C VAL A 46 5.45 -0.76 -17.19
N ALA A 47 4.26 -0.57 -16.64
CA ALA A 47 4.12 -0.03 -15.29
C ALA A 47 4.71 -0.97 -14.22
N GLN A 48 4.54 -2.28 -14.36
CA GLN A 48 5.15 -3.27 -13.46
C GLN A 48 6.68 -3.27 -13.58
N GLU A 49 7.21 -3.18 -14.80
CA GLU A 49 8.65 -3.06 -15.04
C GLU A 49 9.20 -1.76 -14.42
N ASN A 50 8.55 -0.62 -14.66
CA ASN A 50 8.92 0.65 -14.07
C ASN A 50 8.91 0.60 -12.53
N GLN A 51 7.94 -0.08 -11.92
CA GLN A 51 7.90 -0.29 -10.48
C GLN A 51 9.06 -1.18 -9.99
N ALA A 52 9.41 -2.23 -10.74
CA ALA A 52 10.54 -3.08 -10.41
C ALA A 52 11.87 -2.30 -10.47
N ILE A 53 12.03 -1.42 -11.47
CA ILE A 53 13.17 -0.52 -11.61
C ILE A 53 13.19 0.51 -10.47
N ALA A 54 12.05 1.14 -10.16
CA ALA A 54 11.96 2.14 -9.10
C ALA A 54 12.38 1.60 -7.73
N ARG A 55 12.09 0.33 -7.43
CA ARG A 55 12.54 -0.32 -6.18
C ARG A 55 14.06 -0.47 -6.08
N GLN A 56 14.76 -0.52 -7.21
CA GLN A 56 16.22 -0.62 -7.26
C GLN A 56 16.89 0.75 -7.06
N LEU A 57 16.17 1.84 -7.31
CA LEU A 57 16.63 3.21 -7.08
C LEU A 57 16.58 3.54 -5.58
N THR A 58 17.70 3.35 -4.90
CA THR A 58 17.80 3.53 -3.44
C THR A 58 17.84 5.00 -3.00
N ARG A 59 18.28 5.91 -3.87
CA ARG A 59 18.38 7.34 -3.57
C ARG A 59 17.11 8.08 -3.99
N PRO A 60 16.44 8.78 -3.05
CA PRO A 60 15.35 9.71 -3.40
C PRO A 60 15.93 11.04 -3.90
N TRP A 61 15.82 11.31 -5.19
CA TRP A 61 16.23 12.57 -5.80
C TRP A 61 15.23 13.68 -5.54
N LYS A 62 15.72 14.87 -5.21
CA LYS A 62 14.89 16.07 -5.05
C LYS A 62 15.18 17.06 -6.16
N ALA A 63 14.20 17.89 -6.50
CA ALA A 63 14.41 19.00 -7.41
C ALA A 63 15.47 19.95 -6.83
N GLY A 64 16.47 20.31 -7.63
CA GLY A 64 17.61 21.14 -7.21
C GLY A 64 18.84 20.36 -6.75
N ASP A 65 18.76 19.04 -6.59
CA ASP A 65 19.94 18.21 -6.34
C ASP A 65 20.84 18.19 -7.59
N VAL A 66 22.11 18.56 -7.42
CA VAL A 66 23.13 18.40 -8.46
C VAL A 66 23.62 16.95 -8.46
N TYR A 67 23.84 16.41 -9.65
CA TYR A 67 24.37 15.06 -9.84
C TYR A 67 25.62 15.07 -10.72
N ALA A 68 26.53 14.16 -10.43
CA ALA A 68 27.63 13.77 -11.31
C ALA A 68 27.36 12.36 -11.86
N PRO A 69 28.00 11.95 -12.98
CA PRO A 69 27.89 10.60 -13.50
C PRO A 69 28.23 9.51 -12.46
N HIS A 70 29.13 9.83 -11.51
CA HIS A 70 29.48 8.93 -10.41
C HIS A 70 28.32 8.64 -9.46
N ASP A 71 27.39 9.58 -9.27
CA ASP A 71 26.25 9.45 -8.34
C ASP A 71 25.22 8.40 -8.79
N LEU A 72 25.28 8.00 -10.07
CA LEU A 72 24.42 6.97 -10.66
C LEU A 72 25.04 5.56 -10.55
N SER A 73 26.24 5.45 -9.99
CA SER A 73 26.94 4.18 -9.82
C SER A 73 26.28 3.32 -8.72
N GLY A 74 26.34 1.99 -8.90
CA GLY A 74 25.89 1.03 -7.88
C GLY A 74 26.61 1.17 -6.54
N ALA A 75 27.84 1.70 -6.53
CA ALA A 75 28.58 1.98 -5.30
C ALA A 75 27.92 3.09 -4.46
N GLU A 76 27.48 4.17 -5.11
CA GLU A 76 26.74 5.26 -4.47
C GLU A 76 25.35 4.79 -4.02
N ALA A 77 24.64 4.05 -4.88
CA ALA A 77 23.35 3.46 -4.52
C ALA A 77 23.42 2.59 -3.23
N ARG A 78 24.53 1.87 -3.01
CA ARG A 78 24.75 1.10 -1.79
C ARG A 78 24.86 1.98 -0.53
N LYS A 79 25.45 3.17 -0.62
CA LYS A 79 25.53 4.11 0.53
C LYS A 79 24.14 4.56 0.95
N TRP A 80 23.30 4.91 -0.02
CA TRP A 80 21.91 5.33 0.21
C TRP A 80 20.99 4.22 0.72
N ARG A 81 21.37 2.95 0.56
CA ARG A 81 20.61 1.81 1.10
C ARG A 81 20.73 1.69 2.62
N VAL A 82 21.72 2.32 3.23
CA VAL A 82 21.91 2.29 4.69
C VAL A 82 20.93 3.23 5.36
N LYS A 83 20.05 2.69 6.20
CA LYS A 83 19.14 3.51 7.01
C LYS A 83 19.88 4.09 8.19
N HIS A 84 20.08 5.41 8.19
CA HIS A 84 20.66 6.11 9.33
C HIS A 84 19.61 6.41 10.40
N ARG A 85 20.06 6.46 11.66
CA ARG A 85 19.25 6.97 12.77
C ARG A 85 19.03 8.48 12.60
N PRO A 86 17.90 9.03 13.05
CA PRO A 86 17.71 10.47 13.06
C PRO A 86 18.81 11.13 13.91
N THR A 87 19.41 12.20 13.39
CA THR A 87 20.50 12.92 14.08
C THR A 87 19.98 13.72 15.28
N THR A 88 18.75 14.22 15.18
CA THR A 88 18.14 15.11 16.17
C THR A 88 17.06 14.36 16.96
N ASP A 89 17.07 14.51 18.28
CA ASP A 89 16.05 13.96 19.16
C ASP A 89 14.72 14.73 18.96
N ALA A 90 13.63 13.99 18.71
CA ALA A 90 12.31 14.55 18.46
C ALA A 90 11.78 15.38 19.64
N PHE A 91 12.05 14.99 20.89
CA PHE A 91 11.57 15.70 22.08
C PHE A 91 12.38 16.97 22.35
N ASP A 92 13.68 16.96 22.06
CA ASP A 92 14.51 18.16 22.16
C ASP A 92 14.13 19.15 21.04
N ALA A 93 13.86 18.68 19.82
CA ALA A 93 13.40 19.52 18.72
C ALA A 93 12.03 20.17 18.99
N LEU A 94 11.09 19.43 19.58
CA LEU A 94 9.76 19.93 19.92
C LEU A 94 9.72 20.65 21.27
N SER A 95 10.81 20.65 22.03
CA SER A 95 10.87 21.23 23.39
C SER A 95 9.78 20.71 24.35
N VAL A 96 9.43 19.42 24.23
CA VAL A 96 8.40 18.78 25.07
C VAL A 96 9.01 17.74 26.00
N ASN A 97 8.58 17.74 27.27
CA ASN A 97 9.01 16.72 28.23
C ASN A 97 8.30 15.38 27.96
N PRO A 98 9.01 14.27 27.68
CA PRO A 98 8.37 12.97 27.44
C PRO A 98 7.54 12.47 28.63
N LEU A 99 7.90 12.86 29.86
CA LEU A 99 7.27 12.37 31.09
C LEU A 99 5.83 12.88 31.27
N SER A 100 5.49 14.05 30.71
CA SER A 100 4.14 14.61 30.80
C SER A 100 3.16 13.95 29.81
N LEU A 101 3.68 13.33 28.76
CA LEU A 101 2.89 12.76 27.66
C LEU A 101 2.31 11.36 27.95
N TYR A 102 2.38 10.87 29.19
CA TYR A 102 1.92 9.52 29.54
C TYR A 102 0.43 9.26 29.24
N LYS A 103 -0.38 10.31 29.09
CA LYS A 103 -1.80 10.22 28.73
C LYS A 103 -2.03 10.08 27.21
N ASN A 104 -1.04 10.43 26.39
CA ASN A 104 -1.14 10.37 24.94
C ASN A 104 -0.68 9.00 24.43
N PHE A 105 -1.64 8.11 24.19
CA PHE A 105 -1.37 6.74 23.73
C PHE A 105 -0.69 6.70 22.35
N SER A 106 -0.97 7.64 21.45
CA SER A 106 -0.33 7.73 20.13
C SER A 106 1.16 8.03 20.21
N VAL A 107 1.58 8.90 21.14
CA VAL A 107 3.01 9.16 21.35
C VAL A 107 3.67 7.96 22.02
N MET A 108 3.04 7.34 23.03
CA MET A 108 3.63 6.20 23.73
C MET A 108 3.82 4.99 22.83
N SER A 109 2.86 4.69 21.94
CA SER A 109 2.89 3.55 21.05
C SER A 109 3.98 3.62 19.98
N GLU A 110 4.37 4.82 19.54
CA GLU A 110 5.45 5.02 18.55
C GLU A 110 6.79 4.47 19.09
N TYR A 111 7.02 4.63 20.40
CA TYR A 111 8.22 4.17 21.10
C TYR A 111 8.09 2.74 21.65
N MET A 112 7.02 2.02 21.27
CA MET A 112 6.83 0.60 21.58
C MET A 112 6.93 -0.25 20.31
N THR A 113 7.24 -1.53 20.49
CA THR A 113 7.12 -2.53 19.44
C THR A 113 5.66 -2.95 19.30
N GLU A 114 5.36 -3.66 18.21
CA GLU A 114 4.03 -4.24 18.01
C GLU A 114 3.61 -5.17 19.16
N MET A 115 4.60 -5.81 19.80
CA MET A 115 4.45 -6.69 20.98
C MET A 115 4.49 -5.95 22.32
N GLY A 116 4.31 -4.64 22.33
CA GLY A 116 4.20 -3.85 23.57
C GLY A 116 5.54 -3.59 24.31
N ARG A 117 6.69 -3.98 23.75
CA ARG A 117 7.99 -3.77 24.39
C ARG A 117 8.51 -2.36 24.11
N ILE A 118 9.15 -1.71 25.08
CA ILE A 118 9.80 -0.41 24.86
C ILE A 118 10.96 -0.60 23.88
N ARG A 119 11.01 0.21 22.81
CA ARG A 119 12.07 0.15 21.80
C ARG A 119 13.43 0.54 22.40
N HIS A 120 14.50 -0.08 21.91
CA HIS A 120 15.87 0.27 22.28
C HIS A 120 16.27 1.65 21.73
N SER A 121 17.22 2.35 22.37
CA SER A 121 17.70 3.67 21.95
C SER A 121 18.21 3.70 20.50
N ASN A 122 18.80 2.59 20.04
CA ASN A 122 19.25 2.46 18.64
C ASN A 122 18.09 2.51 17.64
N SER A 123 16.90 2.07 18.02
CA SER A 123 15.71 2.13 17.17
C SER A 123 14.99 3.48 17.27
N THR A 124 15.02 4.13 18.43
CA THR A 124 14.29 5.39 18.66
C THR A 124 15.10 6.61 18.26
N GLY A 125 16.44 6.54 18.32
CA GLY A 125 17.32 7.67 18.02
C GLY A 125 17.27 8.78 19.07
N LEU A 126 16.65 8.55 20.23
CA LEU A 126 16.52 9.55 21.29
C LEU A 126 17.81 9.66 22.12
N ARG A 127 18.00 10.83 22.72
CA ARG A 127 19.07 11.07 23.68
C ARG A 127 18.86 10.21 24.94
N PRO A 128 19.90 9.67 25.59
CA PRO A 128 19.72 8.75 26.72
C PRO A 128 18.85 9.28 27.87
N VAL A 129 18.89 10.59 28.11
CA VAL A 129 18.05 11.25 29.12
C VAL A 129 16.56 11.17 28.74
N ASN A 130 16.23 11.52 27.49
CA ASN A 130 14.86 11.47 27.00
C ASN A 130 14.36 10.04 26.83
N GLN A 131 15.23 9.11 26.42
CA GLN A 131 14.93 7.67 26.38
C GLN A 131 14.50 7.13 27.75
N ARG A 132 15.15 7.56 28.85
CA ARG A 132 14.73 7.17 30.20
C ARG A 132 13.39 7.79 30.59
N LYS A 133 13.14 9.05 30.21
CA LYS A 133 11.88 9.76 30.49
C LYS A 133 10.71 9.12 29.74
N ILE A 134 10.85 8.81 28.45
CA ILE A 134 9.81 8.14 27.66
C ILE A 134 9.54 6.74 28.18
N ALA A 135 10.59 5.98 28.54
CA ALA A 135 10.43 4.66 29.12
C ALA A 135 9.68 4.72 30.47
N LYS A 136 9.92 5.75 31.28
CA LYS A 136 9.19 6.01 32.53
C LYS A 136 7.74 6.40 32.26
N ALA A 137 7.47 7.21 31.24
CA ALA A 137 6.13 7.59 30.82
C ALA A 137 5.30 6.38 30.35
N ILE A 138 5.88 5.51 29.52
CA ILE A 138 5.24 4.27 29.05
C ILE A 138 4.90 3.35 30.22
N ARG A 139 5.87 3.10 31.13
CA ARG A 139 5.62 2.27 32.32
C ARG A 139 4.52 2.86 33.20
N ARG A 140 4.46 4.19 33.33
CA ARG A 140 3.38 4.87 34.06
C ARG A 140 2.03 4.67 33.39
N ALA A 141 1.95 4.84 32.07
CA ALA A 141 0.71 4.66 31.31
C ALA A 141 0.15 3.24 31.46
N ILE A 142 1.02 2.23 31.37
CA ILE A 142 0.67 0.82 31.58
C ILE A 142 0.20 0.58 33.02
N ALA A 143 0.94 1.07 34.02
CA ALA A 143 0.59 0.89 35.43
C ALA A 143 -0.76 1.54 35.82
N LEU A 144 -1.13 2.64 35.15
CA LEU A 144 -2.42 3.31 35.34
C LEU A 144 -3.57 2.66 34.54
N GLY A 145 -3.29 1.64 33.72
CA GLY A 145 -4.30 0.98 32.90
C GLY A 145 -4.74 1.79 31.66
N LEU A 146 -3.97 2.81 31.27
CA LEU A 146 -4.29 3.65 30.09
C LEU A 146 -3.87 3.00 28.77
N MET A 147 -2.96 2.01 28.81
CA MET A 147 -2.42 1.37 27.62
C MET A 147 -2.08 -0.11 27.90
N PRO A 148 -2.31 -1.02 26.93
CA PRO A 148 -1.95 -2.42 27.07
C PRO A 148 -0.43 -2.64 27.16
N SER A 149 -0.04 -3.74 27.81
CA SER A 149 1.38 -4.15 27.98
C SER A 149 1.89 -5.07 26.86
N ILE A 150 1.00 -5.80 26.18
CA ILE A 150 1.35 -6.89 25.24
C ILE A 150 1.26 -6.44 23.77
N HIS A 151 0.51 -5.39 23.48
CA HIS A 151 0.31 -4.87 22.13
C HIS A 151 0.23 -3.34 22.16
N LYS A 152 0.21 -2.70 20.99
CA LYS A 152 -0.10 -1.27 20.87
C LYS A 152 -1.54 -0.97 21.32
N HIS A 153 -1.87 0.29 21.56
CA HIS A 153 -3.23 0.70 21.87
C HIS A 153 -4.22 0.28 20.74
N PRO A 154 -5.41 -0.26 21.06
CA PRO A 154 -6.33 -0.84 20.07
C PRO A 154 -6.78 0.14 18.98
N GLU A 155 -7.04 1.40 19.34
CA GLU A 155 -7.42 2.41 18.35
C GLU A 155 -6.33 2.64 17.29
N ILE A 156 -5.06 2.52 17.67
CA ILE A 156 -3.95 2.67 16.72
C ILE A 156 -3.88 1.48 15.79
N ILE A 157 -4.12 0.27 16.30
CA ILE A 157 -4.18 -0.93 15.47
C ILE A 157 -5.32 -0.82 14.46
N LYS A 158 -6.48 -0.33 14.89
CA LYS A 158 -7.63 -0.09 14.02
C LYS A 158 -7.32 0.94 12.93
N GLU A 159 -6.70 2.06 13.29
CA GLU A 159 -6.24 3.09 12.34
C GLU A 159 -5.20 2.52 11.35
N GLU A 160 -4.22 1.75 11.82
CA GLU A 160 -3.22 1.09 10.98
C GLU A 160 -3.87 0.10 10.00
N MET A 161 -4.85 -0.69 10.46
CA MET A 161 -5.60 -1.63 9.62
C MET A 161 -6.44 -0.90 8.56
N GLN A 162 -7.18 0.15 8.96
CA GLN A 162 -7.95 0.97 8.03
C GLN A 162 -7.04 1.66 7.01
N GLY A 163 -5.91 2.23 7.44
CA GLY A 163 -4.93 2.85 6.56
C GLY A 163 -4.33 1.87 5.55
N ARG A 164 -4.11 0.61 5.95
CA ARG A 164 -3.70 -0.46 5.01
C ARG A 164 -4.79 -0.77 4.00
N MET A 165 -6.04 -0.91 4.43
CA MET A 165 -7.18 -1.18 3.53
C MET A 165 -7.45 -0.06 2.53
N LEU A 166 -7.18 1.20 2.90
CA LEU A 166 -7.31 2.34 2.00
C LEU A 166 -6.12 2.47 1.04
N ASN A 167 -4.92 2.09 1.47
CA ASN A 167 -3.70 2.18 0.65
C ASN A 167 -3.49 0.99 -0.30
N THR A 168 -4.26 -0.09 -0.22
CA THR A 168 -4.18 -1.23 -1.16
C THR A 168 -4.47 -0.85 -2.62
N GLY A 169 -5.01 0.35 -2.87
CA GLY A 169 -5.19 0.92 -4.20
C GLY A 169 -4.19 2.02 -4.61
N ARG A 170 -3.26 2.43 -3.74
CA ARG A 170 -2.32 3.53 -4.01
C ARG A 170 -0.88 3.01 -3.99
N VAL A 171 -0.42 2.63 -5.18
CA VAL A 171 0.99 2.35 -5.45
C VAL A 171 1.78 3.63 -5.11
N ARG A 172 2.68 3.54 -4.12
CA ARG A 172 3.66 4.60 -3.80
C ARG A 172 4.79 4.60 -4.81
#